data_AF-A0A7V8J3G4-F1
#
_entry.id   AF-A0A7V8J3G4-F1
#
_cell.length_a   1.000
_cell.length_b   1.000
_cell.length_c   1.000
_cell.angle_alpha   90.00
_cell.angle_beta   90.00
_cell.angle_gamma   90.00
#
_symmetry.space_group_name_H-M   'P 1'
#
loop_
_entity.id
_entity.type
_entity.pdbx_description
1 polymer ?
#
loop_
_entity_poly.entity_id
_entity_poly.type
_entity_poly.pdbx_seq_one_letter_code
_entity_poly.pdbx_strand_id
1 'polypeptide(L)'
;MIRCSGRSIIGIGSGPDCDGEVQVHLDTLGLQNFHIPKHSKVYTRFHEESIEHLTTYRNEVVGGVFPTTDYGFKIDDDEFDLFMNEVEKAS
;
A
#
# COMPACT_ATOMS: atom_id res chain seq x y z
N MET A 1 5.81 -37.41 1.21
CA MET A 1 6.52 -37.15 2.48
C MET A 1 7.97 -36.76 2.25
N ILE A 2 8.22 -35.48 2.00
CA ILE A 2 9.58 -34.92 1.98
C ILE A 2 9.94 -34.60 3.44
N ARG A 3 10.25 -35.63 4.23
CA ARG A 3 10.76 -35.46 5.60
C ARG A 3 12.22 -35.89 5.64
N CYS A 4 13.13 -34.95 5.45
CA CYS A 4 14.55 -35.14 5.76
C CYS A 4 14.76 -34.82 7.25
N SER A 5 15.16 -35.80 8.05
CA SER A 5 15.33 -35.63 9.50
C SER A 5 16.39 -34.56 9.80
N GLY A 6 15.96 -33.42 10.36
CA GLY A 6 16.84 -32.41 10.95
C GLY A 6 16.82 -31.01 10.32
N ARG A 7 16.06 -30.77 9.25
CA ARG A 7 15.89 -29.41 8.67
C ARG A 7 14.44 -29.14 8.33
N SER A 8 13.93 -27.97 8.76
CA SER A 8 12.61 -27.50 8.36
C SER A 8 12.58 -27.12 6.89
N ILE A 9 11.59 -27.58 6.16
CA ILE A 9 11.36 -27.25 4.76
C ILE A 9 10.17 -26.30 4.66
N ILE A 10 10.42 -25.10 4.13
CA ILE A 10 9.37 -24.13 3.80
C ILE A 10 9.09 -24.24 2.30
N GLY A 11 7.87 -24.66 1.96
CA GLY A 11 7.41 -24.84 0.58
C GLY A 11 6.77 -23.58 0.01
N ILE A 12 6.86 -23.43 -1.31
CA ILE A 12 5.98 -22.56 -2.10
C ILE A 12 5.50 -23.38 -3.28
N GLY A 13 4.22 -23.76 -3.29
CA GLY A 13 3.68 -24.64 -4.33
C GLY A 13 4.28 -26.05 -4.34
N SER A 14 4.86 -26.49 -3.21
CA SER A 14 5.45 -27.83 -3.05
C SER A 14 4.47 -28.85 -2.44
N GLY A 15 3.20 -28.47 -2.29
CA GLY A 15 2.17 -29.27 -1.66
C GLY A 15 2.18 -29.20 -0.13
N PRO A 16 1.24 -29.87 0.54
CA PRO A 16 1.04 -29.75 2.00
C PRO A 16 2.07 -30.54 2.84
N ASP A 17 3.00 -31.25 2.21
CA ASP A 17 3.95 -32.15 2.85
C ASP A 17 5.21 -31.44 3.39
N CYS A 18 5.29 -30.11 3.28
CA CYS A 18 6.37 -29.29 3.86
C CYS A 18 6.08 -28.95 5.33
N ASP A 19 7.11 -28.60 6.10
CA ASP A 19 6.97 -28.22 7.52
C ASP A 19 6.32 -26.83 7.69
N GLY A 20 6.36 -26.00 6.65
CA GLY A 20 5.67 -24.72 6.55
C GLY A 20 5.50 -24.27 5.11
N GLU A 21 4.77 -23.18 4.90
CA GLU A 21 4.46 -22.62 3.59
C GLU A 21 4.87 -21.14 3.54
N VAL A 22 5.35 -20.68 2.39
CA VAL A 22 5.60 -19.26 2.09
C VAL A 22 4.84 -18.87 0.82
N GLN A 23 4.29 -17.65 0.83
CA GLN A 23 3.58 -17.07 -0.30
C GLN A 23 4.00 -15.60 -0.44
N VAL A 24 3.96 -15.07 -1.67
CA VAL A 24 4.19 -13.64 -1.91
C VAL A 24 2.91 -12.89 -1.57
N HIS A 25 2.99 -11.91 -0.66
CA HIS A 25 1.80 -11.21 -0.18
C HIS A 25 1.01 -10.55 -1.32
N LEU A 26 1.68 -10.03 -2.35
CA LEU A 26 1.07 -9.40 -3.52
C LEU A 26 0.14 -10.38 -4.28
N ASP A 27 0.56 -11.63 -4.40
CA ASP A 27 -0.23 -12.67 -5.07
C ASP A 27 -1.42 -13.06 -4.21
N THR A 28 -1.21 -13.19 -2.88
CA THR A 28 -2.30 -13.53 -1.95
C THR A 28 -3.34 -12.43 -1.81
N LEU A 29 -2.94 -11.17 -2.00
CA LEU A 29 -3.82 -9.99 -1.95
C LEU A 29 -4.38 -9.60 -3.32
N GLY A 30 -4.03 -10.32 -4.39
CA GLY A 30 -4.55 -10.01 -5.73
C GLY A 30 -4.21 -8.60 -6.20
N LEU A 31 -2.98 -8.13 -5.95
CA LEU A 31 -2.53 -6.80 -6.39
C LEU A 31 -2.33 -6.71 -7.91
N GLN A 32 -2.01 -7.83 -8.56
CA GLN A 32 -1.84 -7.92 -10.01
C GLN A 32 -3.11 -8.44 -10.68
N ASN A 33 -3.45 -7.87 -11.83
CA ASN A 33 -4.68 -8.19 -12.58
C ASN A 33 -4.50 -9.17 -13.74
N PHE A 34 -3.25 -9.57 -14.05
CA PHE A 34 -2.94 -10.35 -15.26
C PHE A 34 -2.38 -11.75 -14.99
N HIS A 35 -1.68 -11.97 -13.87
CA HIS A 35 -1.08 -13.26 -13.55
C HIS A 35 -1.16 -13.56 -12.06
N ILE A 36 -1.79 -14.68 -11.72
CA ILE A 36 -1.79 -15.25 -10.38
C ILE A 36 -1.12 -16.62 -10.49
N PRO A 37 -0.04 -16.89 -9.75
CA PRO A 37 0.60 -18.19 -9.75
C PRO A 37 -0.37 -19.29 -9.31
N LYS A 38 -0.33 -20.45 -9.98
CA LYS A 38 -1.27 -21.57 -9.71
C LYS A 38 -1.25 -22.08 -8.27
N HIS A 39 -0.11 -21.92 -7.58
CA HIS A 39 0.05 -22.33 -6.19
C HIS A 39 -0.42 -21.28 -5.18
N SER A 40 -0.71 -20.06 -5.63
CA SER A 40 -1.15 -18.98 -4.76
C SER A 40 -2.67 -19.00 -4.60
N LYS A 41 -3.11 -18.80 -3.36
CA LYS A 41 -4.52 -18.58 -3.05
C LYS A 41 -4.76 -17.09 -2.89
N VAL A 42 -5.67 -16.55 -3.69
CA VAL A 42 -6.09 -15.15 -3.63
C VAL A 42 -7.17 -15.00 -2.56
N TYR A 43 -6.95 -14.11 -1.61
CA TYR A 43 -7.86 -13.81 -0.51
C TYR A 43 -8.67 -12.53 -0.73
N THR A 44 -8.18 -11.60 -1.56
CA THR A 44 -8.89 -10.38 -1.96
C THR A 44 -8.50 -9.96 -3.38
N ARG A 45 -9.30 -9.10 -4.02
CA ARG A 45 -9.06 -8.51 -5.34
C ARG A 45 -8.58 -7.06 -5.17
N PHE A 46 -7.49 -6.88 -4.42
CA PHE A 46 -7.04 -5.55 -4.01
C PHE A 46 -6.74 -4.62 -5.19
N HIS A 47 -6.36 -5.15 -6.36
CA HIS A 47 -6.23 -4.35 -7.57
C HIS A 47 -7.50 -3.51 -7.85
N GLU A 48 -8.67 -4.14 -7.88
CA GLU A 48 -9.95 -3.47 -8.17
C GLU A 48 -10.32 -2.48 -7.08
N GLU A 49 -10.21 -2.89 -5.82
CA GLU A 49 -10.46 -2.03 -4.66
C GLU A 49 -9.53 -0.81 -4.67
N SER A 50 -8.25 -0.98 -5.01
CA SER A 50 -7.30 0.12 -5.08
C SER A 50 -7.64 1.13 -6.18
N ILE A 51 -8.13 0.68 -7.33
CA ILE A 51 -8.55 1.58 -8.42
C ILE A 51 -9.75 2.40 -7.96
N GLU A 52 -10.72 1.79 -7.30
CA GLU A 52 -11.88 2.47 -6.74
C GLU A 52 -11.46 3.53 -5.71
N HIS A 53 -10.68 3.14 -4.70
CA HIS A 53 -10.24 4.05 -3.63
C HIS A 53 -9.38 5.20 -4.15
N LEU A 54 -8.45 4.93 -5.07
CA LEU A 54 -7.60 5.98 -5.66
C LEU A 54 -8.40 6.92 -6.58
N THR A 55 -9.44 6.41 -7.24
CA THR A 55 -10.37 7.25 -8.02
C THR A 55 -11.18 8.16 -7.11
N THR A 56 -11.68 7.64 -5.99
CA THR A 56 -12.37 8.43 -4.97
C THR A 56 -11.46 9.52 -4.42
N TYR A 57 -10.24 9.16 -4.00
CA TYR A 57 -9.23 10.13 -3.56
C TYR A 57 -8.97 11.23 -4.59
N ARG A 58 -8.77 10.85 -5.87
CA ARG A 58 -8.62 11.83 -6.96
C ARG A 58 -9.82 12.78 -7.04
N ASN A 59 -11.04 12.24 -6.98
CA ASN A 59 -12.25 13.06 -7.08
C ASN A 59 -12.39 14.01 -5.89
N GLU A 60 -12.02 13.56 -4.69
CA GLU A 60 -12.00 14.41 -3.49
C GLU A 60 -10.97 15.53 -3.61
N VAL A 61 -9.77 15.25 -4.12
CA VAL A 61 -8.73 16.27 -4.37
C VAL A 61 -9.17 17.28 -5.42
N VAL A 62 -9.65 16.80 -6.57
CA VAL A 62 -10.10 17.66 -7.68
C VAL A 62 -11.34 18.47 -7.28
N GLY A 63 -12.21 17.89 -6.45
CA GLY A 63 -13.41 18.55 -5.94
C GLY A 63 -13.18 19.45 -4.72
N GLY A 64 -11.95 19.53 -4.20
CA GLY A 64 -11.63 20.31 -2.99
C GLY A 64 -12.26 19.78 -1.70
N VAL A 65 -12.70 18.52 -1.68
CA VAL A 65 -13.19 17.82 -0.47
C VAL A 65 -12.02 17.39 0.41
N PHE A 66 -10.90 17.01 -0.22
CA PHE A 66 -9.65 16.66 0.45
C PHE A 66 -8.49 17.53 -0.07
N PRO A 67 -7.56 17.98 0.80
CA PRO A 67 -7.55 17.81 2.26
C PRO A 67 -8.52 18.76 2.97
N THR A 68 -9.02 18.35 4.14
CA THR A 68 -9.69 19.25 5.10
C THR A 68 -8.66 19.85 6.07
N THR A 69 -9.09 20.76 6.94
CA THR A 69 -8.24 21.34 8.00
C THR A 69 -7.67 20.30 8.96
N ASP A 70 -8.31 19.14 9.09
CA ASP A 70 -7.85 18.06 9.97
C ASP A 70 -6.59 17.34 9.44
N TYR A 71 -6.32 17.47 8.14
CA TYR A 71 -5.15 16.90 7.47
C TYR A 71 -4.04 17.95 7.22
N GLY A 72 -4.21 19.16 7.74
CA GLY A 72 -3.25 20.26 7.66
C GLY A 72 -2.68 20.62 9.03
N PHE A 73 -1.49 21.23 9.03
CA PHE A 73 -0.90 21.84 10.21
C PHE A 73 -1.00 23.36 10.09
N LYS A 74 -1.23 24.05 11.21
CA LYS A 74 -1.13 25.50 11.27
C LYS A 74 0.33 25.89 11.49
N ILE A 75 0.77 26.91 10.77
CA ILE A 75 1.98 27.66 11.08
C ILE A 75 1.66 28.66 12.20
N ASP A 76 2.64 28.96 13.04
CA ASP A 76 2.52 30.05 14.02
C ASP A 76 2.49 31.40 13.30
N ASP A 77 1.73 32.36 13.83
CA ASP A 77 1.53 33.66 13.19
C ASP A 77 2.87 34.42 13.07
N ASP A 78 3.76 34.32 14.07
CA ASP A 78 5.07 35.00 14.05
C ASP A 78 5.99 34.39 12.96
N GLU A 79 5.91 33.07 12.78
CA GLU A 79 6.70 32.36 11.76
C GLU A 79 6.18 32.64 10.34
N PHE A 80 4.87 32.80 10.19
CA PHE A 80 4.25 33.20 8.92
C PHE A 80 4.67 34.62 8.50
N ASP A 81 4.68 35.57 9.43
CA ASP A 81 5.11 36.94 9.16
C ASP A 81 6.59 37.00 8.75
N LEU A 82 7.46 36.21 9.39
CA LEU A 82 8.86 36.09 8.98
C LEU A 82 8.99 35.57 7.55
N PHE A 83 8.26 34.53 7.19
CA PHE A 83 8.27 33.97 5.84
C PHE A 83 7.85 35.01 4.79
N MET A 84 6.75 35.73 5.02
CA MET A 84 6.25 36.74 4.09
C MET A 84 7.25 37.90 3.90
N ASN A 85 7.88 38.36 4.99
CA ASN A 85 8.92 39.39 4.94
C ASN A 85 10.13 38.96 4.08
N GLU A 86 10.51 37.69 4.08
CA GLU A 86 11.61 37.20 3.25
C GLU A 86 11.20 37.06 1.77
N VAL A 87 9.95 36.67 1.48
CA VAL A 87 9.43 36.59 0.10
C VAL A 87 9.36 37.98 -0.56
N GLU A 88 8.96 39.01 0.19
CA GLU A 88 8.91 40.39 -0.30
C GLU A 88 10.30 40.96 -0.61
N LYS A 89 11.31 40.64 0.19
CA LYS A 89 12.70 41.08 -0.06
C LYS A 89 13.32 40.40 -1.28
N ALA A 90 12.84 39.22 -1.64
CA ALA A 90 13.35 38.43 -2.77
C ALA A 90 12.67 38.76 -4.11
N SER A 91 11.60 39.57 -4.08
CA SER A 91 10.86 40.06 -5.26
C SER A 91 11.37 41.43 -5.71
#